data_AF-A0A933VSK5-F1
#
_entry.id   AF-A0A933VSK5-F1
#
_cell.length_a   1.000
_cell.length_b   1.000
_cell.length_c   1.000
_cell.angle_alpha   90.00
_cell.angle_beta   90.00
_cell.angle_gamma   90.00
#
_symmetry.space_group_name_H-M   'P 1'
#
loop_
_entity.id
_entity.type
_entity.pdbx_description
1 polymer ?
#
loop_
_entity_poly.entity_id
_entity_poly.type
_entity_poly.pdbx_seq_one_letter_code
_entity_poly.pdbx_strand_id
1 'polypeptide(L)'
;MRNVRLLFALAALVALAAIGGAVAALAGGGGDDDGVVRAKLQLERYRYPGTGQLELIVSLLDAKLNVPESNEGSTRVTLTCWDAEGAVLIKRLHEFPLLEEEGVPLPHLHEPMSTPRLNAIARCTIEGPGLDFESRA
;
A
#
# COMPACT_ATOMS: atom_id res chain seq x y z
N MET A 1 -32.80 -39.37 49.52
CA MET A 1 -32.22 -39.48 48.16
C MET A 1 -31.75 -38.10 47.71
N ARG A 2 -30.54 -38.06 47.12
CA ARG A 2 -29.90 -36.98 46.34
C ARG A 2 -29.40 -35.72 47.06
N ASN A 3 -28.13 -35.82 47.45
CA ASN A 3 -27.15 -34.74 47.36
C ASN A 3 -27.23 -34.02 46.00
N VAL A 4 -27.24 -32.69 45.97
CA VAL A 4 -26.56 -31.92 44.90
C VAL A 4 -26.03 -30.61 45.50
N ARG A 5 -24.71 -30.51 45.59
CA ARG A 5 -23.95 -29.27 45.76
C ARG A 5 -24.10 -28.46 44.48
N LEU A 6 -24.54 -27.21 44.54
CA LEU A 6 -24.52 -26.28 43.40
C LEU A 6 -23.89 -24.96 43.82
N LEU A 7 -22.57 -24.99 43.73
CA LEU A 7 -21.65 -24.00 43.18
C LEU A 7 -22.09 -22.52 43.23
N PHE A 8 -21.37 -21.80 44.10
CA PHE A 8 -21.08 -20.38 44.03
C PHE A 8 -20.44 -19.95 42.69
N ALA A 9 -20.47 -18.63 42.50
CA ALA A 9 -19.63 -17.78 41.66
C ALA A 9 -20.28 -17.35 40.33
N LEU A 10 -20.30 -16.08 39.95
CA LEU A 10 -19.98 -14.82 40.61
C LEU A 10 -20.62 -13.75 39.71
N ALA A 11 -21.35 -12.81 40.29
CA ALA A 11 -21.80 -11.62 39.57
C ALA A 11 -20.61 -10.69 39.35
N ALA A 12 -20.42 -10.20 38.13
CA ALA A 12 -19.65 -8.99 37.86
C ALA A 12 -20.22 -8.29 36.62
N LEU A 13 -21.18 -7.40 36.88
CA LEU A 13 -21.57 -6.31 36.00
C LEU A 13 -20.41 -5.31 35.93
N VAL A 14 -19.90 -5.03 34.74
CA VAL A 14 -19.28 -3.72 34.42
C VAL A 14 -19.82 -3.29 33.06
N ALA A 15 -20.72 -2.31 33.10
CA ALA A 15 -21.07 -1.48 31.96
C ALA A 15 -20.02 -0.38 31.85
N LEU A 16 -19.49 -0.13 30.65
CA LEU A 16 -18.95 1.19 30.32
C LEU A 16 -19.26 1.55 28.88
N ALA A 17 -19.69 2.78 28.73
CA ALA A 17 -20.35 3.34 27.58
C ALA A 17 -19.38 3.79 26.47
N ALA A 18 -19.89 3.70 25.24
CA ALA A 18 -19.76 4.68 24.16
C ALA A 18 -18.38 5.31 23.90
N ILE A 19 -17.71 4.83 22.84
CA ILE A 19 -17.21 5.72 21.77
C ILE A 19 -17.54 5.02 20.44
N GLY A 20 -18.48 5.60 19.70
CA GLY A 20 -18.78 5.20 18.33
C GLY A 20 -17.61 5.54 17.42
N GLY A 21 -16.83 4.54 17.04
CA GLY A 21 -16.02 4.58 15.83
C GLY A 21 -16.76 3.74 14.79
N ALA A 22 -17.49 4.39 13.89
CA ALA A 22 -18.04 3.72 12.72
C ALA A 22 -16.86 3.16 11.91
N VAL A 23 -16.66 1.84 11.98
CA VAL A 23 -15.86 1.15 10.96
C VAL A 23 -16.75 1.11 9.73
N ALA A 24 -16.63 2.13 8.88
CA ALA A 24 -17.20 2.07 7.54
C ALA A 24 -16.43 0.98 6.78
N ALA A 25 -16.92 -0.25 6.88
CA ALA A 25 -16.61 -1.27 5.90
C ALA A 25 -17.29 -0.83 4.60
N LEU A 26 -16.58 -0.04 3.80
CA LEU A 26 -16.93 0.16 2.41
C LEU A 26 -16.62 -1.16 1.68
N ALA A 27 -17.60 -2.06 1.74
CA ALA A 27 -17.74 -3.10 0.75
C ALA A 27 -18.12 -2.40 -0.56
N GLY A 28 -17.17 -2.34 -1.50
CA GLY A 28 -17.40 -1.70 -2.78
C GLY A 28 -16.19 -1.90 -3.68
N GLY A 29 -16.37 -2.74 -4.69
CA GLY A 29 -15.37 -3.04 -5.69
C GLY A 29 -15.88 -4.16 -6.58
N GLY A 30 -17.04 -3.92 -7.20
CA GLY A 30 -17.48 -4.74 -8.32
C GLY A 30 -16.41 -4.61 -9.41
N GLY A 31 -15.83 -5.75 -9.77
CA GLY A 31 -14.84 -5.80 -10.85
C GLY A 31 -15.53 -5.47 -12.16
N ASP A 32 -15.30 -4.27 -12.66
CA ASP A 32 -15.28 -4.03 -14.10
C ASP A 32 -14.05 -4.77 -14.63
N ASP A 33 -14.30 -5.93 -15.25
CA ASP A 33 -13.26 -6.70 -15.96
C ASP A 33 -13.01 -6.02 -17.30
N ASP A 34 -12.30 -4.90 -17.25
CA ASP A 34 -11.79 -4.17 -18.41
C ASP A 34 -10.44 -4.71 -18.90
N GLY A 35 -10.01 -5.86 -18.36
CA GLY A 35 -8.72 -6.48 -18.67
C GLY A 35 -7.51 -5.78 -18.04
N VAL A 36 -7.70 -4.75 -17.19
CA VAL A 36 -6.60 -4.03 -16.54
C VAL A 36 -6.23 -4.71 -15.21
N VAL A 37 -4.95 -5.06 -15.09
CA VAL A 37 -4.36 -5.59 -13.86
C VAL A 37 -4.20 -4.46 -12.85
N ARG A 38 -4.87 -4.60 -11.70
CA ARG A 38 -4.85 -3.60 -10.61
C ARG A 38 -4.17 -4.13 -9.37
N ALA A 39 -3.39 -3.28 -8.72
CA ALA A 39 -2.70 -3.61 -7.48
C ALA A 39 -2.52 -2.39 -6.58
N LYS A 40 -2.26 -2.65 -5.29
CA LYS A 40 -1.94 -1.61 -4.33
C LYS A 40 -0.43 -1.41 -4.20
N LEU A 41 -0.03 -0.15 -4.07
CA LEU A 41 1.33 0.26 -3.78
C LEU A 41 1.47 0.64 -2.29
N GLN A 42 2.62 0.30 -1.72
CA GLN A 42 3.06 0.81 -0.42
C GLN A 42 4.10 1.90 -0.65
N LEU A 43 3.95 3.02 0.06
CA LEU A 43 4.88 4.14 0.02
C LEU A 43 5.64 4.22 1.35
N GLU A 44 6.96 4.10 1.29
CA GLU A 44 7.83 4.19 2.46
C GLU A 44 8.84 5.32 2.29
N ARG A 45 9.13 6.00 3.39
CA ARG A 45 10.13 7.07 3.44
C ARG A 45 11.39 6.48 4.06
N TYR A 46 12.45 6.36 3.27
CA TYR A 46 13.71 5.84 3.76
C TYR A 46 14.74 6.96 3.92
N ARG A 47 15.55 6.84 4.97
CA ARG A 47 16.68 7.72 5.25
C ARG A 47 17.94 6.88 5.34
N TYR A 48 18.86 7.09 4.41
CA TYR A 48 20.14 6.41 4.42
C TYR A 48 20.95 6.72 5.69
N PRO A 49 21.35 5.70 6.46
CA PRO A 49 22.30 5.86 7.55
C PRO A 49 23.62 6.46 7.03
N GLY A 50 24.18 7.43 7.73
CA GLY A 50 25.48 8.03 7.41
C GLY A 50 25.44 9.21 6.44
N THR A 51 24.66 9.17 5.37
CA THR A 51 24.54 10.30 4.43
C THR A 51 23.36 11.21 4.77
N GLY A 52 22.34 10.68 5.46
CA GLY A 52 21.10 11.40 5.74
C GLY A 52 20.23 11.67 4.51
N GLN A 53 20.63 11.15 3.35
CA GLN A 53 19.88 11.24 2.10
C GLN A 53 18.52 10.57 2.26
N LEU A 54 17.49 11.17 1.66
CA LEU A 54 16.14 10.68 1.70
C LEU A 54 15.73 10.13 0.35
N GLU A 55 14.89 9.11 0.39
CA GLU A 55 14.24 8.53 -0.77
C GLU A 55 12.81 8.11 -0.46
N LEU A 56 12.00 8.05 -1.51
CA LEU A 56 10.75 7.34 -1.52
C LEU A 56 11.01 5.93 -2.03
N ILE A 57 10.58 4.93 -1.26
CA ILE A 57 10.45 3.56 -1.73
C ILE A 57 8.99 3.33 -2.13
N VAL A 58 8.77 2.88 -3.37
CA VAL A 58 7.45 2.56 -3.91
C VAL A 58 7.39 1.06 -4.14
N SER A 59 6.71 0.34 -3.26
CA SER A 59 6.68 -1.13 -3.26
C SER A 59 5.35 -1.65 -3.80
N LEU A 60 5.40 -2.68 -4.64
CA LEU A 60 4.23 -3.42 -5.11
C LEU A 60 3.82 -4.45 -4.05
N LEU A 61 2.60 -4.32 -3.49
CA LEU A 61 2.15 -5.21 -2.41
C LEU A 61 1.86 -6.63 -2.88
N ASP A 62 1.40 -6.80 -4.13
CA ASP A 62 1.22 -8.13 -4.72
C ASP A 62 2.39 -8.46 -5.65
N ALA A 63 3.46 -9.00 -5.06
CA ALA A 63 4.68 -9.37 -5.76
C ALA A 63 4.46 -10.36 -6.93
N LYS A 64 3.34 -11.11 -6.95
CA LYS A 64 3.03 -12.04 -8.06
C LYS A 64 2.75 -11.32 -9.37
N LEU A 65 2.39 -10.03 -9.29
CA LEU A 65 2.14 -9.18 -10.44
C LEU A 65 3.44 -8.58 -10.99
N ASN A 66 4.58 -8.76 -10.33
CA ASN A 66 5.89 -8.30 -10.76
C ASN A 66 6.50 -9.20 -11.86
N VAL A 67 5.74 -9.44 -12.93
CA VAL A 67 6.14 -10.31 -14.05
C VAL A 67 5.79 -9.63 -15.37
N PRO A 68 6.57 -9.80 -16.44
CA PRO A 68 6.35 -9.10 -17.72
C PRO A 68 4.93 -9.22 -18.27
N GLU A 69 4.28 -10.37 -18.05
CA GLU A 69 2.92 -10.68 -18.51
C GLU A 69 1.87 -9.72 -17.94
N SER A 70 2.04 -9.26 -16.71
CA SER A 70 1.14 -8.27 -16.09
C SER A 70 1.18 -6.90 -16.77
N ASN A 71 2.19 -6.65 -17.59
CA ASN A 71 2.43 -5.39 -18.31
C ASN A 71 2.42 -5.62 -19.84
N GLU A 72 1.68 -6.64 -20.30
CA GLU A 72 1.58 -7.05 -21.71
C GLU A 72 2.95 -7.27 -22.40
N GLY A 73 3.97 -7.67 -21.63
CA GLY A 73 5.35 -7.88 -22.10
C GLY A 73 6.18 -6.61 -22.25
N SER A 74 5.64 -5.42 -21.91
CA SER A 74 6.42 -4.19 -21.85
C SER A 74 7.45 -4.24 -20.73
N THR A 75 8.68 -3.80 -21.03
CA THR A 75 9.79 -3.73 -20.08
C THR A 75 9.86 -2.40 -19.34
N ARG A 76 8.84 -1.55 -19.49
CA ARG A 76 8.79 -0.21 -18.91
C ARG A 76 7.43 0.10 -18.31
N VAL A 77 7.45 0.85 -17.21
CA VAL A 77 6.27 1.44 -16.55
C VAL A 77 6.57 2.89 -16.20
N THR A 78 5.52 3.70 -16.03
CA THR A 78 5.64 5.10 -15.62
C THR A 78 5.21 5.24 -14.16
N LEU A 79 6.11 5.73 -13.30
CA LEU A 79 5.79 6.18 -11.96
C LEU A 79 5.33 7.64 -12.04
N THR A 80 4.13 7.91 -11.55
CA THR A 80 3.64 9.28 -11.36
C THR A 80 3.25 9.49 -9.91
N CYS A 81 3.71 10.58 -9.29
CA CYS A 81 3.32 10.95 -7.92
C CYS A 81 2.81 12.38 -7.89
N TRP A 82 1.85 12.63 -7.00
CA TRP A 82 1.18 13.93 -6.85
C TRP A 82 1.19 14.39 -5.40
N ASP A 83 1.10 15.71 -5.21
CA ASP A 83 0.73 16.29 -3.92
C ASP A 83 -0.78 16.18 -3.65
N ALA A 84 -1.22 16.77 -2.55
CA ALA A 84 -2.62 16.74 -2.12
C ALA A 84 -3.53 17.58 -3.05
N GLU A 85 -2.98 18.62 -3.65
CA GLU A 85 -3.63 19.54 -4.57
C GLU A 85 -3.71 18.99 -6.01
N GLY A 86 -3.01 17.89 -6.29
CA GLY A 86 -2.98 17.23 -7.60
C GLY A 86 -1.88 17.74 -8.52
N ALA A 87 -0.92 18.51 -8.02
CA ALA A 87 0.28 18.86 -8.77
C ALA A 87 1.22 17.66 -8.89
N VAL A 88 1.77 17.46 -10.09
CA VAL A 88 2.70 16.35 -10.35
C VAL A 88 4.05 16.65 -9.72
N LEU A 89 4.46 15.81 -8.76
CA LEU A 89 5.76 15.87 -8.11
C LEU A 89 6.77 14.93 -8.76
N ILE A 90 6.34 13.81 -9.33
CA ILE A 90 7.19 12.84 -10.03
C ILE A 90 6.45 12.37 -11.27
N LYS A 91 7.16 12.27 -12.39
CA LYS A 91 6.70 11.54 -13.58
C LYS A 91 7.93 10.99 -14.29
N ARG A 92 8.19 9.70 -14.15
CA ARG A 92 9.42 9.05 -14.65
C ARG A 92 9.14 7.66 -15.18
N LEU A 93 9.88 7.28 -16.22
CA LEU A 93 9.88 5.92 -16.77
C LEU A 93 10.86 5.04 -16.00
N HIS A 94 10.44 3.83 -15.66
CA HIS A 94 11.22 2.82 -14.95
C HIS A 94 11.27 1.50 -15.72
N GLU A 95 12.24 0.67 -15.36
CA GLU A 95 12.28 -0.72 -15.81
C GLU A 95 11.20 -1.54 -15.11
N PHE A 96 10.71 -2.54 -15.84
CA PHE A 96 9.74 -3.51 -15.36
C PHE A 96 10.16 -4.91 -15.82
N PRO A 97 10.12 -5.95 -14.97
CA PRO A 97 9.67 -5.97 -13.57
C PRO A 97 10.44 -5.03 -12.63
N LEU A 98 9.79 -4.63 -11.54
CA LEU A 98 10.39 -3.80 -10.49
C LEU A 98 11.54 -4.54 -9.79
N LEU A 99 12.41 -3.78 -9.14
CA LEU A 99 13.63 -4.30 -8.51
C LEU A 99 13.30 -5.25 -7.36
N GLU A 100 13.98 -6.40 -7.33
CA GLU A 100 13.97 -7.35 -6.22
C GLU A 100 15.36 -7.38 -5.58
N GLU A 101 15.45 -7.00 -4.31
CA GLU A 101 16.71 -6.93 -3.56
C GLU A 101 16.70 -7.88 -2.37
N GLU A 102 17.85 -8.50 -2.09
CA GLU A 102 17.99 -9.35 -0.91
C GLU A 102 17.75 -8.55 0.37
N GLY A 103 16.86 -9.03 1.23
CA GLY A 103 16.50 -8.37 2.49
C GLY A 103 15.39 -7.32 2.37
N VAL A 104 14.90 -7.04 1.16
CA VAL A 104 13.71 -6.21 0.93
C VAL A 104 12.56 -7.09 0.44
N PRO A 105 11.43 -7.17 1.17
CA PRO A 105 10.44 -8.23 0.95
C PRO A 105 9.55 -8.05 -0.28
N LEU A 106 9.51 -6.85 -0.86
CA LEU A 106 8.58 -6.50 -1.94
C LEU A 106 9.35 -5.92 -3.14
N PRO A 107 8.92 -6.21 -4.38
CA PRO A 107 9.44 -5.53 -5.55
C PRO A 107 9.18 -4.02 -5.46
N HIS A 108 10.18 -3.19 -5.79
CA HIS A 108 10.10 -1.77 -5.49
C HIS A 108 10.88 -0.87 -6.45
N LEU A 109 10.68 0.44 -6.29
CA LEU A 109 11.43 1.51 -6.93
C LEU A 109 12.07 2.43 -5.88
N HIS A 110 13.25 2.95 -6.19
CA HIS A 110 13.92 4.00 -5.42
C HIS A 110 13.79 5.35 -6.12
N GLU A 111 13.24 6.34 -5.43
CA GLU A 111 13.20 7.73 -5.89
C GLU A 111 13.92 8.65 -4.88
N PRO A 112 15.21 8.94 -5.10
CA PRO A 112 15.95 9.90 -4.28
C PRO A 112 15.33 11.30 -4.40
N MET A 113 15.05 11.95 -3.26
CA MET A 113 14.45 13.28 -3.28
C MET A 113 14.68 14.08 -1.99
N SER A 114 14.47 15.40 -2.08
CA SER A 114 14.53 16.30 -0.92
C SER A 114 13.38 16.05 0.06
N THR A 115 13.61 16.31 1.36
CA THR A 115 12.57 16.24 2.41
C THR A 115 11.27 16.96 2.07
N PRO A 116 11.28 18.23 1.57
CA PRO A 116 10.03 18.93 1.27
C PRO A 116 9.19 18.21 0.22
N ARG A 117 9.82 17.70 -0.85
CA ARG A 117 9.14 16.91 -1.89
C ARG A 117 8.59 15.60 -1.34
N LEU A 118 9.39 14.87 -0.55
CA LEU A 118 8.96 13.59 0.04
C LEU A 118 7.76 13.74 0.99
N ASN A 119 7.70 14.86 1.71
CA ASN A 119 6.59 15.16 2.61
C ASN A 119 5.35 15.64 1.87
N ALA A 120 5.49 16.22 0.67
CA ALA A 120 4.38 16.68 -0.13
C ALA A 120 3.65 15.54 -0.88
N ILE A 121 4.29 14.38 -1.07
CA ILE A 121 3.67 13.25 -1.78
C ILE A 121 2.44 12.74 -1.03
N ALA A 122 1.30 12.76 -1.72
CA ALA A 122 0.00 12.32 -1.22
C ALA A 122 -0.53 11.06 -1.94
N ARG A 123 -0.01 10.74 -3.13
CA ARG A 123 -0.30 9.50 -3.86
C ARG A 123 0.72 9.25 -4.96
N CYS A 124 0.86 7.99 -5.35
CA CYS A 124 1.57 7.58 -6.55
C CYS A 124 0.77 6.52 -7.32
N THR A 125 1.00 6.45 -8.62
CA THR A 125 0.58 5.36 -9.50
C THR A 125 1.78 4.83 -10.27
N ILE A 126 1.73 3.54 -10.60
CA ILE A 126 2.60 2.91 -11.60
C ILE A 126 1.68 2.44 -12.73
N GLU A 127 1.93 2.94 -13.94
CA GLU A 127 1.10 2.69 -15.11
C GLU A 127 1.92 2.07 -16.24
N GLY A 128 1.31 1.14 -16.97
CA GLY A 128 1.86 0.52 -18.17
C GLY A 128 0.76 -0.11 -19.01
N PRO A 129 1.10 -0.73 -20.16
CA PRO A 129 0.13 -1.48 -20.95
C PRO A 129 -0.59 -2.54 -20.07
N GLY A 130 -1.92 -2.43 -19.98
CA GLY A 130 -2.74 -3.35 -19.17
C GLY A 130 -2.54 -3.27 -17.65
N LEU A 131 -1.80 -2.27 -17.15
CA LEU A 131 -1.36 -2.18 -15.76
C LEU A 131 -1.72 -0.82 -15.14
N ASP A 132 -2.41 -0.86 -14.00
CA ASP A 132 -2.71 0.31 -13.16
C ASP A 132 -2.55 -0.02 -11.68
N PHE A 133 -1.42 0.38 -11.08
CA PHE A 133 -1.15 0.17 -9.67
C PHE A 133 -1.22 1.50 -8.92
N GLU A 134 -1.94 1.54 -7.81
CA GLU A 134 -2.19 2.77 -7.07
C GLU A 134 -1.83 2.66 -5.59
N SER A 135 -1.31 3.74 -5.01
CA SER A 135 -1.01 3.82 -3.58
C SER A 135 -2.21 4.21 -2.71
N ARG A 136 -3.36 4.50 -3.32
CA ARG A 136 -4.60 4.81 -2.59
C ARG A 136 -5.48 3.57 -2.54
N ALA A 137 -6.28 3.47 -1.49
CA ALA A 137 -7.28 2.44 -1.31
C ALA A 137 -8.64 2.95 -1.73
#